data_AF-A0A435UZB9-F1
#
_entry.id   AF-A0A435UZB9-F1
#
_cell.length_a   1.000
_cell.length_b   1.000
_cell.length_c   1.000
_cell.angle_alpha   90.00
_cell.angle_beta   90.00
_cell.angle_gamma   90.00
#
_symmetry.space_group_name_H-M   'P 1'
#
loop_
_entity.id
_entity.type
_entity.pdbx_description
1 polymer ?
#
loop_
_entity_poly.entity_id
_entity_poly.type
_entity_poly.pdbx_seq_one_letter_code
_entity_poly.pdbx_strand_id
1 'polypeptide(L)'
;MLIALRQFIRRFRGDEQGAALVETAIVAPFVLLLSAGVFEFSNILNTRLLLEAGVEDGARYMARCNDSSWANCVSYGTNLAVNGAVTNGSARVSGWTTAQVAVTVSHTPAVDTTTKTELYLSSTANVDVVKVSTSVPYNG
;
A
#
# COMPACT_ATOMS: atom_id res chain seq x y z
N MET A 1 41.90 30.47 -36.09
CA MET A 1 40.94 29.88 -35.13
C MET A 1 40.56 28.43 -35.44
N LEU A 2 40.15 28.08 -36.66
CA LEU A 2 39.76 26.70 -37.04
C LEU A 2 40.85 25.62 -36.86
N ILE A 3 42.14 25.97 -36.98
CA ILE A 3 43.27 25.03 -36.86
C ILE A 3 43.50 24.60 -35.40
N ALA A 4 43.43 25.54 -34.45
CA ALA A 4 43.58 25.26 -33.02
C ALA A 4 42.47 24.34 -32.50
N LEU A 5 41.23 24.55 -32.97
CA LEU A 5 40.09 23.70 -32.65
C LEU A 5 40.29 22.27 -33.18
N ARG A 6 40.79 22.12 -34.42
CA ARG A 6 41.09 20.81 -35.03
C ARG A 6 42.21 20.08 -34.28
N GLN A 7 43.22 20.80 -33.80
CA GLN A 7 44.31 20.22 -33.01
C GLN A 7 43.84 19.74 -31.63
N PHE A 8 42.98 20.52 -30.97
CA PHE A 8 42.36 20.14 -29.70
C PHE A 8 41.52 18.87 -29.84
N ILE A 9 40.66 18.81 -30.85
CA ILE A 9 39.82 17.64 -31.13
C ILE A 9 40.69 16.40 -31.43
N ARG A 10 41.80 16.56 -32.16
CA ARG A 10 42.71 15.45 -32.49
C ARG A 10 43.49 14.93 -31.28
N ARG A 11 43.79 15.78 -30.30
CA ARG A 11 44.44 15.43 -29.03
C ARG A 11 43.48 14.65 -28.11
N PHE A 12 42.23 15.11 -28.01
CA PHE A 12 41.18 14.41 -27.25
C PHE A 12 40.79 13.06 -27.86
N ARG A 13 40.89 12.91 -29.18
CA ARG A 13 40.49 11.68 -29.89
C ARG A 13 41.41 10.47 -29.63
N GLY A 14 42.60 10.69 -29.06
CA GLY A 14 43.54 9.62 -28.70
C GLY A 14 43.78 9.49 -27.20
N ASP A 15 42.99 10.19 -26.37
CA ASP A 15 43.18 10.23 -24.92
C ASP A 15 42.18 9.29 -24.24
N GLU A 16 42.63 8.08 -23.91
CA GLU A 16 41.81 7.03 -23.27
C GLU A 16 41.55 7.31 -21.78
N GLN A 17 42.32 8.20 -21.15
CA GLN A 17 42.18 8.51 -19.72
C GLN A 17 40.88 9.23 -19.36
N GLY A 18 40.21 9.86 -20.34
CA GLY A 18 38.92 10.54 -20.17
C GLY A 18 37.70 9.74 -20.65
N ALA A 19 37.91 8.58 -21.27
CA ALA A 19 36.82 7.80 -21.87
C ALA A 19 35.79 7.34 -20.83
N ALA A 20 36.25 6.84 -19.68
CA ALA A 20 35.39 6.41 -18.58
C ALA A 20 34.52 7.56 -18.01
N LEU A 21 35.04 8.79 -18.01
CA LEU A 21 34.28 9.98 -17.59
C LEU A 21 33.12 10.26 -18.56
N VAL A 22 33.37 10.17 -19.86
CA VAL A 22 32.36 10.40 -20.91
C VAL A 22 31.31 9.29 -20.90
N GLU A 23 31.73 8.03 -20.78
CA GLU A 23 30.82 6.89 -20.67
C GLU A 23 29.90 7.03 -19.44
N THR A 24 30.47 7.35 -18.28
CA THR A 24 29.70 7.56 -17.06
C THR A 24 28.78 8.77 -17.19
N ALA A 25 29.21 9.86 -17.82
CA ALA A 25 28.37 11.04 -18.04
C ALA A 25 27.16 10.73 -18.94
N ILE A 26 27.28 9.80 -19.88
CA ILE A 26 26.17 9.36 -20.73
C ILE A 26 25.25 8.40 -19.98
N VAL A 27 25.79 7.45 -19.20
CA VAL A 27 25.00 6.41 -18.52
C VAL A 27 24.33 6.93 -17.24
N ALA A 28 25.01 7.80 -16.48
CA ALA A 28 24.52 8.33 -15.21
C ALA A 28 23.11 8.92 -15.25
N PRO A 29 22.70 9.79 -16.23
CA PRO A 29 21.35 10.32 -16.24
C PRO A 29 20.27 9.23 -16.38
N PHE A 30 20.54 8.15 -17.12
CA PHE A 30 19.60 7.03 -17.23
C PHE A 30 19.50 6.24 -15.93
N VAL A 31 20.65 5.95 -15.30
CA VAL A 31 20.68 5.24 -14.02
C VAL A 31 19.96 6.04 -12.94
N LEU A 32 20.18 7.36 -12.86
CA LEU A 32 19.51 8.23 -11.91
C LEU A 32 18.00 8.29 -12.16
N LEU A 33 17.57 8.41 -13.41
CA LEU A 33 16.15 8.42 -13.78
C LEU A 33 15.47 7.10 -13.38
N LEU A 34 16.09 5.96 -13.73
CA LEU A 34 15.55 4.64 -13.36
C LEU A 34 15.52 4.45 -11.85
N SER A 35 16.56 4.88 -11.14
CA SER A 35 16.63 4.80 -9.68
C SER A 35 15.52 5.63 -9.03
N ALA A 36 15.32 6.87 -9.48
CA ALA A 36 14.23 7.72 -9.00
C ALA A 36 12.86 7.07 -9.23
N GLY A 37 12.63 6.47 -10.40
CA GLY A 37 11.41 5.72 -10.68
C GLY A 37 11.20 4.53 -9.76
N VAL A 38 12.25 3.77 -9.45
CA VAL A 38 12.19 2.64 -8.50
C VAL A 38 11.88 3.14 -7.08
N PHE A 39 12.45 4.26 -6.64
CA PHE A 39 12.16 4.82 -5.32
C PHE A 39 10.70 5.25 -5.18
N GLU A 40 10.15 5.99 -6.15
CA GLU A 40 8.74 6.39 -6.14
C GLU A 40 7.81 5.18 -6.18
N PHE A 41 8.09 4.21 -7.06
CA PHE A 41 7.29 2.98 -7.11
C PHE A 41 7.35 2.18 -5.80
N SER A 42 8.51 2.12 -5.16
CA SER A 42 8.68 1.45 -3.88
C SER A 42 7.88 2.14 -2.77
N ASN A 43 7.82 3.48 -2.78
CA ASN A 43 7.01 4.23 -1.83
C ASN A 43 5.50 3.94 -2.03
N ILE A 44 5.02 3.99 -3.28
CA ILE A 44 3.64 3.62 -3.63
C ILE A 44 3.31 2.20 -3.15
N LEU A 45 4.20 1.23 -3.41
CA LEU A 45 4.01 -0.16 -3.02
C LEU A 45 3.97 -0.30 -1.49
N ASN A 46 4.87 0.36 -0.77
CA ASN A 46 4.88 0.37 0.69
C ASN A 46 3.56 0.93 1.25
N THR A 47 3.07 2.05 0.72
CA THR A 47 1.76 2.60 1.10
C THR A 47 0.64 1.60 0.85
N ARG A 48 0.61 0.95 -0.32
CA ARG A 48 -0.41 -0.06 -0.64
C ARG A 48 -0.40 -1.23 0.34
N LEU A 49 0.79 -1.75 0.68
CA LEU A 49 0.92 -2.87 1.63
C LEU A 49 0.45 -2.47 3.04
N LEU A 50 0.72 -1.24 3.47
CA LEU A 50 0.24 -0.73 4.77
C LEU A 50 -1.29 -0.57 4.78
N LEU A 51 -1.89 -0.08 3.69
CA LEU A 51 -3.34 0.00 3.54
C LEU A 51 -3.98 -1.39 3.57
N GLU A 52 -3.43 -2.34 2.83
CA GLU A 52 -3.91 -3.73 2.76
C GLU A 52 -3.84 -4.43 4.13
N ALA A 53 -2.70 -4.33 4.81
CA ALA A 53 -2.56 -4.87 6.17
C ALA A 53 -3.53 -4.20 7.15
N GLY A 54 -3.75 -2.88 7.04
CA GLY A 54 -4.69 -2.16 7.89
C GLY A 54 -6.14 -2.62 7.69
N VAL A 55 -6.63 -2.66 6.45
CA VAL A 55 -8.01 -3.13 6.19
C VAL A 55 -8.20 -4.59 6.58
N GLU A 56 -7.18 -5.43 6.43
CA GLU A 56 -7.22 -6.83 6.86
C GLU A 56 -7.33 -6.96 8.38
N ASP A 57 -6.51 -6.21 9.13
CA ASP A 57 -6.57 -6.20 10.61
C ASP A 57 -7.93 -5.69 11.10
N GLY A 58 -8.45 -4.61 10.49
CA GLY A 58 -9.78 -4.09 10.78
C GLY A 58 -10.89 -5.10 10.48
N ALA A 59 -10.83 -5.78 9.33
CA ALA A 59 -11.79 -6.81 8.95
C ALA A 59 -11.78 -7.99 9.92
N ARG A 60 -10.59 -8.49 10.29
CA ARG A 60 -10.42 -9.59 11.25
C ARG A 60 -10.93 -9.23 12.64
N TYR A 61 -10.76 -7.98 13.06
CA TYR A 61 -11.33 -7.48 14.31
C TYR A 61 -12.85 -7.46 14.25
N MET A 62 -13.42 -6.85 13.20
CA MET A 62 -14.88 -6.74 13.03
C MET A 62 -15.56 -8.10 12.92
N ALA A 63 -14.97 -9.05 12.19
CA ALA A 63 -15.50 -10.41 12.05
C ALA A 63 -15.55 -11.20 13.37
N ARG A 64 -14.79 -10.79 14.38
CA ARG A 64 -14.75 -11.44 15.71
C ARG A 64 -15.37 -10.59 16.82
N CYS A 65 -15.81 -9.38 16.50
CA CYS A 65 -16.28 -8.45 17.51
C CYS A 65 -17.60 -8.95 18.12
N ASN A 66 -17.64 -9.01 19.44
CA ASN A 66 -18.80 -9.48 20.21
C ASN A 66 -19.31 -8.35 21.13
N ASP A 67 -19.37 -7.13 20.60
CA ASP A 67 -19.95 -5.98 21.30
C ASP A 67 -21.47 -5.98 21.13
N SER A 68 -22.20 -5.42 22.10
CA SER A 68 -23.65 -5.28 22.02
C SER A 68 -24.10 -4.32 20.92
N SER A 69 -23.20 -3.44 20.46
CA SER A 69 -23.42 -2.50 19.37
C SER A 69 -22.46 -2.76 18.21
N TRP A 70 -23.02 -3.14 17.06
CA TRP A 70 -22.25 -3.28 15.82
C TRP A 70 -21.53 -1.97 15.43
N ALA A 71 -22.10 -0.81 15.78
CA ALA A 71 -21.45 0.48 15.51
C ALA A 71 -20.11 0.64 16.26
N ASN A 72 -19.99 0.07 17.47
CA ASN A 72 -18.73 0.06 18.21
C ASN A 72 -17.70 -0.83 17.53
N CYS A 73 -18.11 -2.01 17.06
CA CYS A 73 -17.26 -2.92 16.31
C CYS A 73 -16.68 -2.25 15.05
N VAL A 74 -17.52 -1.54 14.30
CA VAL A 74 -17.10 -0.79 13.11
C VAL A 74 -16.17 0.36 13.49
N SER A 75 -16.49 1.13 14.53
CA SER A 75 -15.65 2.23 14.99
C SER A 75 -14.25 1.76 15.42
N TYR A 76 -14.16 0.74 16.27
CA TYR A 76 -12.88 0.21 16.73
C TYR A 76 -12.12 -0.51 15.62
N GLY A 77 -12.81 -1.25 14.73
CA GLY A 77 -12.18 -1.91 13.59
C GLY A 77 -11.62 -0.93 12.55
N THR A 78 -12.34 0.18 12.29
CA THR A 78 -11.86 1.24 11.40
C THR A 78 -10.71 2.03 12.02
N ASN A 79 -10.76 2.30 13.33
CA ASN A 79 -9.61 2.87 14.06
C ASN A 79 -8.38 1.96 14.00
N LEU A 80 -8.56 0.65 14.21
CA LEU A 80 -7.48 -0.33 14.12
C LEU A 80 -6.87 -0.38 12.72
N ALA A 81 -7.71 -0.30 11.68
CA ALA A 81 -7.24 -0.30 10.31
C ALA A 81 -6.33 0.89 10.02
N VAL A 82 -6.79 2.10 10.37
CA VAL A 82 -6.08 3.35 10.04
C VAL A 82 -4.90 3.61 10.98
N ASN A 83 -5.05 3.32 12.27
CA ASN A 83 -4.13 3.76 13.32
C ASN A 83 -3.30 2.63 13.94
N GLY A 84 -3.51 1.38 13.52
CA GLY A 84 -2.81 0.22 14.10
C GLY A 84 -3.23 -0.14 15.53
N ALA A 85 -4.13 0.62 16.14
CA ALA A 85 -4.72 0.32 17.44
C ALA A 85 -6.18 0.79 17.49
N VAL A 86 -7.00 0.10 18.29
CA VAL A 86 -8.42 0.45 18.50
C VAL A 86 -8.61 1.81 19.18
N THR A 87 -7.63 2.24 19.97
CA THR A 87 -7.60 3.52 20.70
C THR A 87 -6.19 4.07 20.73
N ASN A 88 -6.03 5.39 20.59
CA ASN A 88 -4.76 6.12 20.74
C ASN A 88 -3.59 5.59 19.86
N GLY A 89 -3.89 5.05 18.69
CA GLY A 89 -2.88 4.63 17.70
C GLY A 89 -2.34 5.80 16.88
N SER A 90 -1.30 5.53 16.09
CA SER A 90 -0.75 6.49 15.12
C SER A 90 -1.11 6.08 13.70
N ALA A 91 -1.38 7.04 12.83
CA ALA A 91 -1.74 6.79 11.44
C ALA A 91 -0.69 5.89 10.75
N ARG A 92 -1.13 4.77 10.16
CA ARG A 92 -0.27 3.86 9.38
C ARG A 92 0.23 4.52 8.10
N VAL A 93 -0.63 5.36 7.49
CA VAL A 93 -0.37 6.08 6.25
C VAL A 93 -0.78 7.53 6.45
N SER A 94 0.10 8.46 6.08
CA SER A 94 -0.21 9.90 6.15
C SER A 94 -1.40 10.24 5.26
N GLY A 95 -2.36 11.01 5.78
CA GLY A 95 -3.56 11.41 5.05
C GLY A 95 -4.62 10.30 4.90
N TRP A 96 -4.38 9.10 5.41
CA TRP A 96 -5.41 8.06 5.52
C TRP A 96 -6.21 8.25 6.81
N THR A 97 -7.53 8.29 6.68
CA THR A 97 -8.49 8.57 7.76
C THR A 97 -9.59 7.54 7.81
N THR A 98 -10.27 7.42 8.95
CA THR A 98 -11.38 6.46 9.14
C THR A 98 -12.56 6.71 8.19
N ALA A 99 -12.76 7.96 7.75
CA ALA A 99 -13.78 8.32 6.77
C ALA A 99 -13.55 7.69 5.38
N GLN A 100 -12.32 7.28 5.07
CA GLN A 100 -11.98 6.62 3.81
C GLN A 100 -12.10 5.09 3.88
N VAL A 101 -12.51 4.53 5.01
CA VAL A 101 -12.73 3.10 5.18
C VAL A 101 -14.22 2.80 5.05
N ALA A 102 -14.59 2.05 4.01
CA ALA A 102 -15.94 1.57 3.78
C ALA A 102 -16.09 0.15 4.31
N VAL A 103 -17.09 -0.05 5.17
CA VAL A 103 -17.43 -1.34 5.77
C VAL A 103 -18.82 -1.76 5.31
N THR A 104 -18.94 -3.01 4.87
CA THR A 104 -20.23 -3.64 4.53
C THR A 104 -20.33 -4.97 5.25
N VAL A 105 -21.47 -5.24 5.87
CA VAL A 105 -21.76 -6.52 6.54
C VAL A 105 -22.83 -7.27 5.76
N SER A 106 -22.71 -8.59 5.71
CA SER A 106 -23.71 -9.49 5.15
C SER A 106 -23.88 -10.68 6.07
N HIS A 107 -25.12 -11.11 6.29
CA HIS A 107 -25.42 -12.23 7.16
C HIS A 107 -25.67 -13.47 6.30
N THR A 108 -24.90 -14.53 6.56
CA THR A 108 -25.00 -15.81 5.84
C THR A 108 -25.49 -16.90 6.79
N PRO A 109 -26.43 -17.78 6.39
CA PRO A 109 -26.90 -18.84 7.29
C PRO A 109 -25.77 -19.76 7.75
N ALA A 110 -25.69 -20.02 9.05
CA ALA A 110 -24.69 -20.92 9.64
C ALA A 110 -25.04 -22.41 9.43
N VAL A 111 -26.32 -22.69 9.15
CA VAL A 111 -26.87 -24.04 8.98
C VAL A 111 -27.68 -24.08 7.69
N ASP A 112 -27.58 -25.18 6.94
CA ASP A 112 -28.45 -25.45 5.81
C ASP A 112 -29.91 -25.61 6.31
N THR A 113 -30.79 -24.76 5.80
CA THR A 113 -32.19 -24.70 6.22
C THR A 113 -32.95 -26.00 5.93
N THR A 114 -32.53 -26.76 4.91
CA THR A 114 -33.17 -27.99 4.44
C THR A 114 -32.61 -29.23 5.11
N THR A 115 -31.28 -29.39 5.11
CA THR A 115 -30.62 -30.62 5.61
C THR A 115 -30.26 -30.56 7.10
N LYS A 116 -30.36 -29.38 7.72
CA LYS A 116 -29.89 -29.10 9.09
C LYS A 116 -28.40 -29.37 9.30
N THR A 117 -27.64 -29.48 8.21
CA THR A 117 -26.17 -29.61 8.25
C THR A 117 -25.55 -28.29 8.69
N GLU A 118 -24.62 -28.35 9.64
CA GLU A 118 -23.83 -27.20 10.05
C GLU A 118 -22.84 -26.82 8.93
N LEU A 119 -22.98 -25.60 8.39
CA LEU A 119 -22.10 -25.05 7.35
C LEU A 119 -20.92 -24.31 7.99
N TYR A 120 -21.18 -23.62 9.09
CA TYR A 120 -20.21 -22.81 9.82
C TYR A 120 -20.44 -22.93 11.32
N LEU A 121 -19.34 -22.98 12.08
CA LEU A 121 -19.39 -22.95 13.54
C LEU A 121 -19.81 -21.55 14.01
N SER A 122 -21.04 -21.40 14.50
CA SER A 122 -21.59 -20.14 15.00
C SER A 122 -22.45 -20.38 16.24
N SER A 123 -22.41 -19.43 17.19
CA SER A 123 -23.32 -19.40 18.34
C SER A 123 -24.71 -18.85 17.97
N THR A 124 -24.89 -18.34 16.75
CA THR A 124 -26.15 -17.79 16.24
C THR A 124 -26.57 -18.49 14.94
N ALA A 125 -27.78 -18.19 14.44
CA ALA A 125 -28.29 -18.78 13.20
C ALA A 125 -27.53 -18.32 11.94
N ASN A 126 -26.73 -17.26 12.03
CA ASN A 126 -25.99 -16.68 10.92
C ASN A 126 -24.50 -16.51 11.26
N VAL A 127 -23.68 -16.34 10.22
CA VAL A 127 -22.30 -15.87 10.27
C VAL A 127 -22.24 -14.51 9.59
N ASP A 128 -21.55 -13.59 10.24
CA ASP A 128 -21.33 -12.24 9.72
C ASP A 128 -20.12 -12.23 8.79
N VAL A 129 -20.38 -11.83 7.54
CA VAL A 129 -19.36 -11.63 6.52
C VAL A 129 -19.08 -10.14 6.43
N VAL A 130 -17.88 -9.74 6.81
CA VAL A 130 -17.45 -8.33 6.81
C VAL A 130 -16.56 -8.07 5.60
N LYS A 131 -16.96 -7.11 4.76
CA LYS A 131 -16.15 -6.57 3.68
C LYS A 131 -15.64 -5.19 4.07
N VAL A 132 -14.34 -5.03 4.10
CA VAL A 132 -13.66 -3.75 4.37
C VAL A 132 -12.91 -3.34 3.11
N SER A 133 -13.03 -2.07 2.75
CA SER A 133 -12.34 -1.50 1.60
C SER A 133 -11.93 -0.06 1.90
N THR A 134 -10.89 0.42 1.22
CA THR A 134 -10.45 1.80 1.34
C THR A 134 -9.94 2.31 0.00
N SER A 135 -10.01 3.63 -0.19
CA SER A 135 -9.46 4.32 -1.35
C SER A 135 -8.83 5.62 -0.87
N VAL A 136 -7.55 5.80 -1.17
CA VAL A 136 -6.76 6.96 -0.74
C VAL A 136 -5.97 7.46 -1.95
N PRO A 137 -6.00 8.77 -2.26
CA PRO A 137 -5.15 9.33 -3.31
C PRO A 137 -3.68 9.27 -2.88
N TYR A 138 -2.80 8.82 -3.77
CA TYR A 138 -1.35 8.89 -3.53
C TYR A 138 -0.85 10.31 -3.78
N ASN A 139 -0.34 10.95 -2.73
CA ASN A 139 0.36 12.22 -2.81
C ASN A 139 1.86 11.90 -2.69
N GLY A 140 2.52 11.73 -3.84
CA GLY A 140 3.98 11.61 -3.92
C GLY A 140 4.69 12.89 -3.53
#